data_AF-A0A258EKN8-F1
#
_entry.id   AF-A0A258EKN8-F1
#
_cell.length_a   1.000
_cell.length_b   1.000
_cell.length_c   1.000
_cell.angle_alpha   90.00
_cell.angle_beta   90.00
_cell.angle_gamma   90.00
#
_symmetry.space_group_name_H-M   'P 1'
#
loop_
_entity.id
_entity.type
_entity.pdbx_description
1 polymer ?
#
loop_
_entity_poly.entity_id
_entity_poly.type
_entity_poly.pdbx_seq_one_letter_code
_entity_poly.pdbx_strand_id
1 'polypeptide(L)' 'MRRVRRAFRACYTDDPEATGLQAAEALGIDPAVMLKTLMVEVDGKPACCVIPADRQLSMKRVAAALPAQAT' A
#
# COMPACT_ATOMS: atom_id res chain seq x y z
N MET A 1 0.95 18.11 19.02
CA MET A 1 0.40 17.37 17.85
C MET A 1 -0.52 18.29 17.06
N ARG A 2 -0.14 18.74 15.86
CA ARG A 2 -1.03 19.52 14.98
C ARG A 2 -1.90 18.56 14.17
N ARG A 3 -3.22 18.56 14.36
CA ARG A 3 -4.14 17.83 13.47
C ARG A 3 -4.23 18.57 12.15
N VAL A 4 -3.71 17.98 11.08
CA VAL A 4 -3.92 18.48 9.71
C VAL A 4 -5.28 17.97 9.24
N ARG A 5 -6.24 18.86 8.98
CA ARG A 5 -7.52 18.49 8.36
C ARG A 5 -7.29 18.39 6.85
N ARG A 6 -7.27 17.18 6.30
CA ARG A 6 -7.40 16.95 4.86
C ARG A 6 -8.76 16.35 4.56
N ALA A 7 -9.39 16.83 3.49
CA ALA A 7 -10.58 16.20 2.94
C ALA A 7 -10.21 14.80 2.45
N PHE A 8 -11.04 13.82 2.79
CA PHE A 8 -10.92 12.44 2.31
C PHE A 8 -12.26 12.01 1.74
N ARG A 9 -12.23 11.27 0.63
CA ARG A 9 -13.41 10.65 0.02
C ARG A 9 -13.28 9.15 0.19
N ALA A 10 -14.27 8.54 0.82
CA ALA A 10 -14.37 7.08 0.92
C ALA A 10 -15.31 6.56 -0.16
N CYS A 11 -14.95 5.44 -0.78
CA CYS A 11 -15.79 4.66 -1.67
C CYS A 11 -15.67 3.21 -1.24
N TYR A 12 -16.79 2.49 -1.19
CA TYR A 12 -16.86 1.13 -0.66
C TYR A 12 -17.53 0.22 -1.68
N THR A 13 -17.18 -1.06 -1.63
CA THR A 13 -17.75 -2.12 -2.46
C THR A 13 -17.99 -3.34 -1.57
N ASP A 14 -19.08 -4.06 -1.81
CA ASP A 14 -19.40 -5.32 -1.12
C ASP A 14 -18.69 -6.53 -1.75
N ASP A 15 -17.95 -6.32 -2.84
CA ASP A 15 -17.15 -7.36 -3.49
C ASP A 15 -15.88 -7.67 -2.67
N PRO A 16 -15.77 -8.88 -2.08
CA PRO A 16 -14.62 -9.27 -1.26
C PRO A 16 -13.34 -9.46 -2.08
N GLU A 17 -13.43 -9.60 -3.41
CA GLU A 17 -12.28 -9.75 -4.30
C GLU A 17 -11.84 -8.43 -4.94
N ALA A 18 -12.50 -7.31 -4.59
CA ALA A 18 -12.18 -6.02 -5.16
C ALA A 18 -10.73 -5.61 -4.88
N THR A 19 -10.01 -5.33 -5.96
CA THR A 19 -8.61 -4.92 -5.95
C THR A 19 -8.46 -3.41 -5.96
N GLY A 20 -7.28 -2.92 -5.57
CA GLY A 20 -6.95 -1.49 -5.70
C GLY A 20 -7.06 -0.96 -7.14
N LEU A 21 -6.90 -1.82 -8.15
CA LEU A 21 -7.07 -1.43 -9.56
C LEU A 21 -8.54 -1.13 -9.90
N GLN A 22 -9.47 -2.00 -9.48
CA GLN A 22 -10.90 -1.77 -9.64
C GLN A 22 -11.37 -0.53 -8.86
N ALA A 23 -10.78 -0.30 -7.67
CA ALA A 23 -11.04 0.92 -6.91
C ALA A 23 -10.54 2.18 -7.63
N ALA A 24 -9.38 2.12 -8.29
CA ALA A 24 -8.86 3.22 -9.09
C ALA A 24 -9.76 3.53 -10.29
N GLU A 25 -10.21 2.49 -11.00
CA GLU A 25 -11.13 2.59 -12.13
C GLU A 25 -12.49 3.18 -11.71
N ALA A 26 -13.10 2.67 -10.64
CA ALA A 26 -14.38 3.17 -10.12
C ALA A 26 -14.32 4.64 -9.67
N LEU A 27 -13.14 5.10 -9.23
CA LEU A 27 -12.90 6.47 -8.81
C LEU A 27 -12.40 7.38 -9.93
N GLY A 28 -12.07 6.83 -11.11
CA GLY A 28 -11.48 7.56 -12.22
C GLY A 28 -10.12 8.15 -11.91
N ILE A 29 -9.32 7.51 -11.05
CA ILE A 29 -7.98 7.97 -10.68
C ILE A 29 -6.89 7.11 -11.33
N ASP A 30 -5.71 7.70 -11.52
CA ASP A 30 -4.54 6.97 -12.03
C ASP A 30 -4.16 5.85 -11.04
N PRO A 31 -4.05 4.58 -11.49
CA PRO A 31 -3.58 3.46 -10.68
C PRO A 31 -2.25 3.73 -9.97
N ALA A 32 -1.38 4.58 -10.54
CA ALA A 32 -0.11 4.96 -9.96
C ALA A 32 -0.24 5.76 -8.66
N VAL A 33 -1.37 6.48 -8.48
CA VAL A 33 -1.67 7.24 -7.25
C VAL A 33 -2.61 6.48 -6.30
N MET A 34 -3.20 5.38 -6.75
CA MET A 34 -3.90 4.44 -5.88
C MET A 34 -2.88 3.54 -5.19
N LEU A 35 -2.84 3.58 -3.86
CA LEU A 35 -1.84 2.85 -3.09
C LEU A 35 -2.46 1.63 -2.41
N LYS A 36 -1.78 0.49 -2.49
CA LYS A 36 -2.04 -0.68 -1.67
C LYS A 36 -1.00 -0.81 -0.57
N THR A 37 -1.43 -1.35 0.55
CA THR A 37 -0.61 -1.56 1.74
C THR A 37 -0.44 -3.05 1.95
N LEU A 38 0.81 -3.50 2.02
CA LEU A 38 1.17 -4.90 2.23
C LEU A 38 1.94 -5.01 3.54
N MET A 39 1.57 -5.98 4.37
CA MET A 39 2.37 -6.36 5.54
C MET A 39 3.36 -7.46 5.11
N VAL A 40 4.62 -7.28 5.45
CA VAL A 40 5.69 -8.23 5.16
C VAL A 40 6.51 -8.48 6.42
N GLU A 41 7.21 -9.60 6.46
CA GLU A 41 8.16 -9.91 7.51
C GLU A 41 9.58 -9.88 6.93
N VAL A 42 10.48 -9.15 7.57
CA VAL A 42 11.89 -9.06 7.20
C VAL A 42 12.72 -9.41 8.42
N ASP A 43 13.50 -10.49 8.33
CA ASP A 43 14.33 -11.01 9.42
C ASP A 43 13.56 -11.16 10.76
N GLY A 44 12.35 -11.71 10.70
CA GLY A 44 11.49 -11.93 11.87
C GLY A 44 10.81 -10.66 12.42
N LYS A 45 10.93 -9.52 11.72
CA LYS A 45 10.31 -8.25 12.12
C LYS A 45 9.22 -7.83 11.13
N PRO A 46 8.02 -7.46 11.60
CA PRO A 46 6.95 -7.00 10.73
C PRO A 46 7.28 -5.62 10.16
N ALA A 47 6.98 -5.43 8.88
CA ALA A 47 7.14 -4.17 8.16
C ALA A 47 5.95 -3.92 7.22
N CYS A 48 5.67 -2.64 6.97
CA CYS A 48 4.56 -2.20 6.14
C CYS A 48 5.10 -1.57 4.84
N CYS A 49 4.65 -2.06 3.70
CA CYS A 49 5.02 -1.58 2.38
C CYS A 49 3.82 -0.92 1.70
N VAL A 50 3.96 0.36 1.36
CA VAL A 50 2.95 1.11 0.60
C VAL A 50 3.45 1.26 -0.83
N ILE A 51 2.71 0.70 -1.79
CA ILE A 51 3.08 0.71 -3.22
C ILE A 51 1.87 1.05 -4.09
N PRO A 52 2.09 1.55 -5.32
CA PRO A 52 1.04 1.68 -6.32
C PRO A 52 0.29 0.37 -6.57
N ALA A 53 -1.01 0.46 -6.82
CA ALA A 53 -1.89 -0.69 -7.00
C ALA A 53 -1.49 -1.55 -8.21
N ASP A 54 -1.03 -0.90 -9.28
CA ASP A 54 -0.56 -1.48 -10.54
C ASP A 54 0.82 -2.16 -10.46
N ARG A 55 1.54 -2.02 -9.33
CA ARG A 55 2.87 -2.59 -9.15
C ARG A 55 2.88 -3.81 -8.24
N GLN A 56 3.94 -4.60 -8.39
CA GLN A 56 4.24 -5.70 -7.48
C GLN A 56 5.39 -5.33 -6.54
N LEU A 57 5.34 -5.88 -5.33
CA LEU A 57 6.38 -5.66 -4.33
C LEU A 57 7.60 -6.52 -4.67
N SER A 58 8.77 -5.89 -4.79
CA SER A 58 10.03 -6.60 -4.98
C SER A 58 10.73 -6.82 -3.64
N MET A 59 10.86 -8.07 -3.20
CA MET A 59 11.50 -8.39 -1.93
C MET A 59 12.98 -7.97 -1.87
N LYS A 60 13.68 -7.93 -3.02
CA LYS A 60 15.03 -7.37 -3.09
C LYS A 60 15.08 -5.89 -2.73
N ARG A 61 14.09 -5.10 -3.19
CA ARG A 61 14.01 -3.67 -2.86
C ARG A 61 13.57 -3.46 -1.42
N VAL A 62 12.71 -4.32 -0.89
CA VAL A 62 12.30 -4.32 0.52
C VAL A 62 13.51 -4.58 1.42
N ALA A 63 14.30 -5.62 1.15
CA ALA A 63 15.51 -5.95 1.91
C ALA A 63 16.59 -4.86 1.84
N ALA A 64 16.68 -4.14 0.71
CA ALA A 64 17.60 -3.02 0.56
C ALA A 64 17.11 -1.72 1.25
N ALA A 65 15.80 -1.52 1.36
CA ALA A 65 15.21 -0.29 1.89
C ALA A 65 14.94 -0.36 3.40
N LEU A 66 14.67 -1.55 3.94
CA LEU A 66 14.51 -1.78 5.37
C LEU A 66 15.87 -2.18 5.95
N PRO A 67 16.32 -1.56 7.05
CA PRO A 67 17.53 -2.01 7.71
C PRO A 67 17.31 -3.43 8.24
N ALA A 68 18.02 -4.40 7.67
CA ALA A 68 18.19 -5.72 8.27
C ALA A 68 18.91 -5.52 9.61
N GLN A 69 18.15 -5.53 10.71
CA GLN A 69 18.76 -5.67 12.02
C GLN A 69 19.06 -7.15 12.20
N ALA A 70 20.27 -7.55 11.79
CA ALA A 70 20.87 -8.81 12.21
C ALA A 70 20.89 -8.82 13.73
N THR A 71 20.07 -9.69 14.32
CA THR A 71 20.26 -10.15 15.70
C THR A 71 21.04 -11.45 15.64
#